data_AF-A0A0P7GJ73-F1
#
_entry.id   AF-A0A0P7GJ73-F1
#
_cell.length_a   1.000
_cell.length_b   1.000
_cell.length_c   1.000
_cell.angle_alpha   90.00
_cell.angle_beta   90.00
_cell.angle_gamma   90.00
#
_symmetry.space_group_name_H-M   'P 1'
#
loop_
_entity.id
_entity.type
_entity.pdbx_description
1 polymer ?
#
loop_
_entity_poly.entity_id
_entity_poly.type
_entity_poly.pdbx_seq_one_letter_code
_entity_poly.pdbx_strand_id
1 'polypeptide(L)'
;MDAYRLYILDNFGSQGSYYFADHRDRTIFNAVQEFIAETARQLGVDRMDITMLGTSKGGTAAIAHGLRLGAGRVVAGAPQYLPGSYLKGAAPHILSFIAGADDQESVAWLDRLIPESLGESSRDTSVSILVGENDSHLKIHVRPFMEFAERENLDATVLVVKDLTHQDIGRAFSPYVGDVLRSGDDPARRRSLIPYQFEWRNGAAGNEVQLKVWVPPGEVVSAVFKTEQGALPLMSSHTPTYFRTEVPDGQSVWATVTRRASDGSGGLRTFDTRILAPRDN
;
A
#
# COMPACT_ATOMS: atom_id res chain seq x y z
N MET A 1 -1.98 12.70 11.19
CA MET A 1 -0.83 13.52 10.80
C MET A 1 -1.35 14.74 10.09
N ASP A 2 -0.83 15.91 10.45
CA ASP A 2 -1.07 17.12 9.68
C ASP A 2 -0.14 17.11 8.46
N ALA A 3 -0.69 17.27 7.27
CA ALA A 3 0.05 17.18 6.01
C ALA A 3 -0.77 17.79 4.88
N TYR A 4 -0.09 18.46 3.94
CA TYR A 4 -0.66 18.78 2.64
C TYR A 4 -1.00 17.50 1.88
N ARG A 5 -2.13 17.49 1.17
CA ARG A 5 -2.61 16.34 0.41
C ARG A 5 -2.83 16.74 -1.04
N LEU A 6 -2.08 16.13 -1.94
CA LEU A 6 -2.22 16.31 -3.39
C LEU A 6 -2.79 15.03 -4.00
N TYR A 7 -3.92 15.16 -4.70
CA TYR A 7 -4.55 14.06 -5.42
C TYR A 7 -4.44 14.33 -6.91
N ILE A 8 -3.81 13.42 -7.66
CA ILE A 8 -3.63 13.54 -9.11
C ILE A 8 -4.46 12.44 -9.75
N LEU A 9 -5.41 12.83 -10.60
CA LEU A 9 -6.24 11.90 -11.35
C LEU A 9 -5.62 11.69 -12.74
N ASP A 10 -5.39 10.44 -13.12
CA ASP A 10 -5.03 10.08 -14.50
C ASP A 10 -6.25 10.08 -15.40
N ASN A 11 -6.57 11.25 -15.94
CA ASN A 11 -7.64 11.47 -16.92
C ASN A 11 -7.09 11.69 -18.34
N PHE A 12 -5.85 11.28 -18.60
CA PHE A 12 -5.25 11.34 -19.93
C PHE A 12 -5.72 10.15 -20.77
N GLY A 13 -6.20 10.42 -21.99
CA GLY A 13 -6.85 9.40 -22.82
C GLY A 13 -8.20 8.94 -22.26
N SER A 14 -8.75 7.85 -22.79
CA SER A 14 -10.10 7.40 -22.43
C SER A 14 -10.19 6.63 -21.11
N GLN A 15 -9.08 6.02 -20.65
CA GLN A 15 -9.04 5.18 -19.43
C GLN A 15 -7.76 5.38 -18.59
N GLY A 16 -7.01 6.46 -18.85
CA GLY A 16 -5.73 6.75 -18.21
C GLY A 16 -4.53 6.25 -19.00
N SER A 17 -3.38 6.81 -18.68
CA SER A 17 -2.10 6.68 -19.39
C SER A 17 -0.94 6.20 -18.50
N TYR A 18 -1.27 5.67 -17.30
CA TYR A 18 -0.28 5.39 -16.25
C TYR A 18 0.51 6.64 -15.80
N TYR A 19 -0.06 7.83 -16.00
CA TYR A 19 0.63 9.11 -15.78
C TYR A 19 1.93 9.23 -16.59
N PHE A 20 2.03 8.51 -17.72
CA PHE A 20 3.30 8.29 -18.39
C PHE A 20 3.37 8.96 -19.77
N ALA A 21 2.61 8.47 -20.74
CA ALA A 21 2.81 8.87 -22.13
C ALA A 21 1.56 8.72 -23.00
N ASP A 22 1.60 9.41 -24.13
CA ASP A 22 0.67 9.31 -25.26
C ASP A 22 1.51 9.03 -26.53
N HIS A 23 1.36 7.86 -27.14
CA HIS A 23 2.16 7.40 -28.29
C HIS A 23 3.68 7.60 -28.10
N ARG A 24 4.19 7.20 -26.93
CA ARG A 24 5.59 7.37 -26.47
C ARG A 24 6.02 8.81 -26.20
N ASP A 25 5.17 9.80 -26.38
CA ASP A 25 5.39 11.17 -25.93
C ASP A 25 5.23 11.25 -24.41
N ARG A 26 6.34 11.54 -23.71
CA ARG A 26 6.42 11.63 -22.24
C ARG A 26 5.97 12.99 -21.69
N THR A 27 5.33 13.84 -22.47
CA THR A 27 4.79 15.13 -22.02
C THR A 27 3.87 14.97 -20.80
N ILE A 28 3.08 13.89 -20.74
CA ILE A 28 2.24 13.57 -19.56
C ILE A 28 3.11 13.38 -18.31
N PHE A 29 4.11 12.50 -18.38
CA PHE A 29 5.02 12.24 -17.26
C PHE A 29 5.72 13.51 -16.77
N ASN A 30 6.20 14.32 -17.71
CA ASN A 30 6.90 15.57 -17.41
C ASN A 30 5.95 16.59 -16.75
N ALA A 31 4.74 16.75 -17.27
CA ALA A 31 3.74 17.65 -16.70
C ALA A 31 3.35 17.25 -15.27
N VAL A 32 3.20 15.94 -14.98
CA VAL A 32 2.93 15.46 -13.63
C VAL A 32 4.12 15.72 -12.70
N GLN A 33 5.36 15.50 -13.15
CA GLN A 33 6.56 15.80 -12.38
C GLN A 33 6.69 17.29 -12.06
N GLU A 34 6.53 18.15 -13.05
CA GLU A 34 6.58 19.61 -12.91
C GLU A 34 5.50 20.10 -11.95
N PHE A 35 4.27 19.57 -12.08
CA PHE A 35 3.17 19.93 -11.18
C PHE A 35 3.47 19.57 -9.72
N ILE A 36 4.00 18.37 -9.45
CA ILE A 36 4.38 17.96 -8.09
C ILE A 36 5.49 18.86 -7.55
N ALA A 37 6.56 19.07 -8.33
CA ALA A 37 7.72 19.86 -7.92
C ALA A 37 7.35 21.33 -7.65
N GLU A 38 6.54 21.94 -8.52
CA GLU A 38 6.07 23.31 -8.37
C GLU A 38 5.13 23.48 -7.17
N THR A 39 4.22 22.52 -6.96
CA THR A 39 3.35 22.53 -5.77
C THR A 39 4.18 22.42 -4.48
N ALA A 40 5.15 21.50 -4.43
CA ALA A 40 6.04 21.37 -3.27
C ALA A 40 6.83 22.67 -3.02
N ARG A 41 7.37 23.28 -4.08
CA ARG A 41 8.10 24.55 -4.01
C ARG A 41 7.23 25.69 -3.48
N GLN A 42 5.99 25.82 -3.94
CA GLN A 42 5.05 26.85 -3.47
C GLN A 42 4.67 26.68 -2.00
N LEU A 43 4.59 25.43 -1.53
CA LEU A 43 4.29 25.09 -0.14
C LEU A 43 5.54 25.09 0.77
N GLY A 44 6.74 25.25 0.21
CA GLY A 44 8.00 25.19 0.96
C GLY A 44 8.34 23.79 1.49
N VAL A 45 7.91 22.74 0.78
CA VAL A 45 8.13 21.33 1.14
C VAL A 45 9.35 20.79 0.40
N ASP A 46 10.34 20.24 1.14
CA ASP A 46 11.49 19.56 0.54
C ASP A 46 11.07 18.21 -0.07
N ARG A 47 11.75 17.76 -1.14
CA ARG A 47 11.48 16.45 -1.75
C ARG A 47 11.56 15.29 -0.74
N MET A 48 12.42 15.39 0.26
CA MET A 48 12.58 14.38 1.31
C MET A 48 11.38 14.31 2.25
N ASP A 49 10.57 15.36 2.31
CA ASP A 49 9.32 15.40 3.07
C ASP A 49 8.10 14.97 2.25
N ILE A 50 8.30 14.62 0.97
CA ILE A 50 7.24 14.11 0.09
C ILE A 50 7.10 12.59 0.25
N THR A 51 5.86 12.15 0.46
CA THR A 51 5.49 10.73 0.37
C THR A 51 4.54 10.49 -0.80
N MET A 52 4.97 9.65 -1.75
CA MET A 52 4.16 9.20 -2.89
C MET A 52 3.40 7.93 -2.50
N LEU A 53 2.12 7.84 -2.83
CA LEU A 53 1.30 6.69 -2.45
C LEU A 53 0.26 6.31 -3.50
N GLY A 54 0.06 5.01 -3.69
CA GLY A 54 -0.96 4.48 -4.59
C GLY A 54 -1.00 2.95 -4.63
N THR A 55 -2.08 2.40 -5.20
CA THR A 55 -2.25 0.95 -5.41
C THR A 55 -2.39 0.62 -6.88
N SER A 56 -2.02 -0.60 -7.26
CA SER A 56 -2.05 -1.10 -8.63
C SER A 56 -1.40 -0.09 -9.60
N LYS A 57 -2.14 0.48 -10.56
CA LYS A 57 -1.65 1.51 -11.49
C LYS A 57 -1.06 2.71 -10.75
N GLY A 58 -1.74 3.17 -9.70
CA GLY A 58 -1.28 4.26 -8.86
C GLY A 58 -0.01 3.90 -8.07
N GLY A 59 0.17 2.62 -7.73
CA GLY A 59 1.40 2.14 -7.10
C GLY A 59 2.59 2.20 -8.06
N THR A 60 2.38 1.80 -9.32
CA THR A 60 3.37 1.96 -10.39
C THR A 60 3.76 3.42 -10.58
N ALA A 61 2.77 4.31 -10.67
CA ALA A 61 2.99 5.75 -10.81
C ALA A 61 3.72 6.36 -9.59
N ALA A 62 3.35 5.95 -8.38
CA ALA A 62 4.00 6.41 -7.15
C ALA A 62 5.49 6.03 -7.12
N ILE A 63 5.84 4.80 -7.55
CA ILE A 63 7.23 4.36 -7.68
C ILE A 63 7.97 5.18 -8.75
N ALA A 64 7.42 5.28 -9.95
CA ALA A 64 8.06 5.96 -11.07
C ALA A 64 8.32 7.44 -10.77
N HIS A 65 7.28 8.17 -10.36
CA HIS A 65 7.39 9.59 -10.04
C HIS A 65 8.20 9.84 -8.76
N GLY A 66 8.10 8.95 -7.76
CA GLY A 66 8.86 9.08 -6.51
C GLY A 66 10.36 8.91 -6.73
N LEU A 67 10.76 7.87 -7.48
CA LEU A 67 12.17 7.65 -7.83
C LEU A 67 12.72 8.78 -8.68
N ARG A 68 11.95 9.27 -9.66
CA ARG A 68 12.38 10.37 -10.53
C ARG A 68 12.58 11.68 -9.76
N LEU A 69 11.66 11.98 -8.84
CA LEU A 69 11.71 13.18 -8.01
C LEU A 69 12.78 13.10 -6.92
N GLY A 70 13.19 11.88 -6.52
CA GLY A 70 13.96 11.68 -5.29
C GLY A 70 13.12 11.98 -4.05
N ALA A 71 11.83 11.59 -4.08
CA ALA A 71 10.94 11.76 -2.94
C ALA A 71 11.44 10.95 -1.74
N GLY A 72 11.27 11.43 -0.50
CA GLY A 72 11.76 10.69 0.66
C GLY A 72 11.14 9.30 0.81
N ARG A 73 9.86 9.16 0.45
CA ARG A 73 9.14 7.88 0.58
C ARG A 73 8.19 7.59 -0.56
N VAL A 74 8.06 6.30 -0.88
CA VAL A 74 7.03 5.71 -1.72
C VAL A 74 6.35 4.59 -0.95
N VAL A 75 5.02 4.58 -0.91
CA VAL A 75 4.23 3.48 -0.37
C VAL A 75 3.31 2.95 -1.47
N ALA A 76 3.51 1.70 -1.90
CA ALA A 76 2.78 1.11 -3.01
C ALA A 76 2.03 -0.17 -2.60
N GLY A 77 0.78 -0.31 -3.03
CA GLY A 77 0.00 -1.54 -2.84
C GLY A 77 -0.13 -2.33 -4.15
N ALA A 78 0.36 -3.57 -4.18
CA ALA A 78 0.32 -4.47 -5.34
C ALA A 78 0.62 -3.78 -6.70
N PRO A 79 1.74 -3.04 -6.84
CA PRO A 79 2.06 -2.29 -8.05
C PRO A 79 2.32 -3.20 -9.26
N GLN A 80 2.13 -2.67 -10.48
CA GLN A 80 2.58 -3.32 -11.72
C GLN A 80 4.00 -2.82 -12.05
N TYR A 81 5.02 -3.63 -11.83
CA TYR A 81 6.40 -3.31 -12.24
C TYR A 81 6.61 -3.43 -13.75
N LEU A 82 5.85 -4.33 -14.39
CA LEU A 82 5.87 -4.59 -15.83
C LEU A 82 4.51 -4.20 -16.43
N PRO A 83 4.21 -2.88 -16.54
CA PRO A 83 2.90 -2.41 -16.98
C PRO A 83 2.58 -2.74 -18.44
N GLY A 84 3.56 -2.81 -19.34
CA GLY A 84 3.36 -3.23 -20.73
C GLY A 84 2.92 -4.69 -20.81
N SER A 85 3.63 -5.57 -20.10
CA SER A 85 3.28 -6.99 -20.00
C SER A 85 1.89 -7.20 -19.41
N TYR A 86 1.53 -6.44 -18.37
CA TYR A 86 0.21 -6.47 -17.77
C TYR A 86 -0.89 -6.02 -18.75
N LEU A 87 -0.71 -4.85 -19.37
CA LEU A 87 -1.70 -4.25 -20.26
C LEU A 87 -1.91 -5.06 -21.53
N LYS A 88 -0.89 -5.76 -22.05
CA LYS A 88 -1.06 -6.61 -23.23
C LYS A 88 -2.16 -7.66 -23.05
N GLY A 89 -2.29 -8.21 -21.84
CA GLY A 89 -3.34 -9.17 -21.51
C GLY A 89 -4.63 -8.52 -21.00
N ALA A 90 -4.53 -7.46 -20.21
CA ALA A 90 -5.67 -6.88 -19.50
C ALA A 90 -6.41 -5.79 -20.28
N ALA A 91 -5.69 -4.93 -21.01
CA ALA A 91 -6.23 -3.75 -21.68
C ALA A 91 -5.29 -3.27 -22.81
N PRO A 92 -5.20 -4.01 -23.94
CA PRO A 92 -4.27 -3.70 -25.02
C PRO A 92 -4.54 -2.34 -25.68
N HIS A 93 -5.77 -1.82 -25.63
CA HIS A 93 -6.08 -0.47 -26.11
C HIS A 93 -5.41 0.64 -25.29
N ILE A 94 -5.22 0.44 -23.98
CA ILE A 94 -4.45 1.37 -23.13
C ILE A 94 -2.96 1.28 -23.49
N LEU A 95 -2.44 0.07 -23.72
CA LEU A 95 -1.07 -0.10 -24.20
C LEU A 95 -0.86 0.64 -25.53
N SER A 96 -1.77 0.47 -26.50
CA SER A 96 -1.69 1.19 -27.78
C SER A 96 -1.75 2.70 -27.62
N PHE A 97 -2.58 3.22 -26.70
CA PHE A 97 -2.59 4.65 -26.42
C PHE A 97 -1.24 5.13 -25.88
N ILE A 98 -0.67 4.44 -24.90
CA ILE A 98 0.56 4.89 -24.23
C ILE A 98 1.78 4.71 -25.14
N ALA A 99 1.89 3.57 -25.82
CA ALA A 99 3.10 3.16 -26.55
C ALA A 99 2.98 3.28 -28.07
N GLY A 100 1.80 3.65 -28.59
CA GLY A 100 1.48 3.80 -30.02
C GLY A 100 1.04 2.51 -30.72
N ALA A 101 1.29 1.35 -30.11
CA ALA A 101 0.87 0.04 -30.59
C ALA A 101 0.80 -0.96 -29.42
N ASP A 102 0.31 -2.17 -29.65
CA ASP A 102 0.29 -3.27 -28.68
C ASP A 102 1.25 -4.42 -29.02
N ASP A 103 2.24 -4.17 -29.89
CA ASP A 103 3.26 -5.17 -30.25
C ASP A 103 4.28 -5.42 -29.12
N GLN A 104 5.15 -6.41 -29.31
CA GLN A 104 6.16 -6.77 -28.31
C GLN A 104 7.19 -5.67 -28.04
N GLU A 105 7.47 -4.82 -29.04
CA GLU A 105 8.34 -3.67 -28.85
C GLU A 105 7.70 -2.65 -27.90
N SER A 106 6.41 -2.40 -28.08
CA SER A 106 5.61 -1.49 -27.25
C SER A 106 5.42 -2.01 -25.83
N VAL A 107 5.23 -3.33 -25.67
CA VAL A 107 5.27 -4.01 -24.37
C VAL A 107 6.61 -3.78 -23.68
N ALA A 108 7.71 -4.09 -24.36
CA ALA A 108 9.06 -3.96 -23.81
C ALA A 108 9.42 -2.49 -23.52
N TRP A 109 8.92 -1.55 -24.32
CA TRP A 109 9.10 -0.13 -24.09
C TRP A 109 8.38 0.33 -22.82
N LEU A 110 7.11 -0.04 -22.64
CA LEU A 110 6.34 0.36 -21.46
C LEU A 110 6.83 -0.34 -20.18
N ASP A 111 7.33 -1.58 -20.26
CA ASP A 111 7.95 -2.28 -19.13
C ASP A 111 9.23 -1.61 -18.61
N ARG A 112 9.83 -0.69 -19.38
CA ARG A 112 10.96 0.12 -18.93
C ARG A 112 10.58 1.37 -18.16
N LEU A 113 9.28 1.63 -17.93
CA LEU A 113 8.80 2.83 -17.23
C LEU A 113 9.52 3.09 -15.90
N ILE A 114 9.59 2.09 -15.00
CA ILE A 114 10.27 2.24 -13.70
C ILE A 114 11.79 2.30 -13.86
N PRO A 115 12.46 1.39 -14.60
CA PRO A 115 13.90 1.49 -14.86
C PRO A 115 14.35 2.85 -15.43
N GLU A 116 13.59 3.41 -16.37
CA GLU A 116 13.88 4.71 -17.00
C GLU A 116 13.42 5.91 -16.14
N SER A 117 12.83 5.66 -14.97
CA SER A 117 12.47 6.71 -14.00
C SER A 117 13.57 6.98 -12.98
N LEU A 118 14.64 6.17 -12.96
CA LEU A 118 15.78 6.45 -12.08
C LEU A 118 16.40 7.81 -12.42
N GLY A 119 16.66 8.59 -11.38
CA GLY A 119 17.38 9.86 -11.39
C GLY A 119 18.54 9.83 -10.40
N GLU A 120 19.30 10.92 -10.34
CA GLU A 120 20.49 11.03 -9.47
C GLU A 120 20.15 10.82 -7.98
N SER A 121 18.98 11.31 -7.55
CA SER A 121 18.51 11.24 -6.17
C SER A 121 17.63 10.01 -5.87
N SER A 122 17.48 9.05 -6.78
CA SER A 122 16.60 7.89 -6.55
C SER A 122 17.02 7.03 -5.36
N ARG A 123 18.30 7.06 -4.98
CA ARG A 123 18.80 6.32 -3.80
C ARG A 123 18.41 6.95 -2.47
N ASP A 124 17.96 8.20 -2.48
CA ASP A 124 17.39 8.86 -1.30
C ASP A 124 15.97 8.36 -1.02
N THR A 125 15.30 7.78 -2.02
CA THR A 125 13.91 7.32 -1.93
C THR A 125 13.80 5.94 -1.31
N SER A 126 13.03 5.85 -0.21
CA SER A 126 12.62 4.58 0.36
C SER A 126 11.30 4.08 -0.24
N VAL A 127 11.22 2.80 -0.62
CA VAL A 127 10.05 2.18 -1.23
C VAL A 127 9.50 1.07 -0.33
N SER A 128 8.23 1.17 0.05
CA SER A 128 7.53 0.19 0.89
C SER A 128 6.34 -0.39 0.13
N ILE A 129 6.32 -1.72 -0.07
CA ILE A 129 5.29 -2.41 -0.86
C ILE A 129 4.44 -3.31 0.03
N LEU A 130 3.11 -3.20 -0.09
CA LEU A 130 2.15 -4.17 0.46
C LEU A 130 1.60 -5.06 -0.66
N VAL A 131 1.55 -6.37 -0.45
CA VAL A 131 0.94 -7.31 -1.40
C VAL A 131 0.40 -8.56 -0.71
N GLY A 132 -0.66 -9.14 -1.25
CA GLY A 132 -1.19 -10.42 -0.78
C GLY A 132 -0.30 -11.61 -1.19
N GLU A 133 -0.20 -12.61 -0.33
CA GLU A 133 0.53 -13.87 -0.57
C GLU A 133 0.09 -14.57 -1.87
N ASN A 134 -1.21 -14.57 -2.13
CA ASN A 134 -1.83 -15.25 -3.29
C ASN A 134 -2.15 -14.27 -4.43
N ASP A 135 -1.73 -13.01 -4.34
CA ASP A 135 -1.90 -12.03 -5.42
C ASP A 135 -0.90 -12.36 -6.54
N SER A 136 -1.39 -12.43 -7.79
CA SER A 136 -0.54 -12.69 -8.96
C SER A 136 0.55 -11.62 -9.12
N HIS A 137 0.30 -10.39 -8.64
CA HIS A 137 1.27 -9.30 -8.68
C HIS A 137 2.49 -9.59 -7.82
N LEU A 138 2.38 -10.40 -6.75
CA LEU A 138 3.54 -10.78 -5.94
C LEU A 138 4.61 -11.44 -6.82
N LYS A 139 4.22 -12.43 -7.63
CA LYS A 139 5.15 -13.19 -8.46
C LYS A 139 5.56 -12.43 -9.72
N ILE A 140 4.60 -11.78 -10.40
CA ILE A 140 4.81 -11.20 -11.73
C ILE A 140 5.45 -9.81 -11.65
N HIS A 141 5.22 -9.06 -10.58
CA HIS A 141 5.59 -7.65 -10.51
C HIS A 141 6.47 -7.33 -9.30
N VAL A 142 6.04 -7.69 -8.10
CA VAL A 142 6.72 -7.28 -6.87
C VAL A 142 8.07 -7.98 -6.74
N ARG A 143 8.15 -9.30 -6.94
CA ARG A 143 9.45 -10.01 -6.91
C ARG A 143 10.46 -9.47 -7.94
N PRO A 144 10.10 -9.31 -9.23
CA PRO A 144 11.00 -8.67 -10.20
C PRO A 144 11.41 -7.24 -9.83
N PHE A 145 10.51 -6.43 -9.23
CA PHE A 145 10.88 -5.13 -8.71
C PHE A 145 11.90 -5.23 -7.56
N MET A 146 11.74 -6.19 -6.64
CA MET A 146 12.70 -6.38 -5.55
C MET A 146 14.09 -6.79 -6.07
N GLU A 147 14.15 -7.66 -7.09
CA GLU A 147 15.41 -8.04 -7.76
C GLU A 147 16.07 -6.83 -8.45
N PHE A 148 15.26 -5.99 -9.11
CA PHE A 148 15.71 -4.71 -9.67
C PHE A 148 16.23 -3.76 -8.58
N ALA A 149 15.48 -3.58 -7.50
CA ALA A 149 15.85 -2.70 -6.40
C ALA A 149 17.16 -3.13 -5.74
N GLU A 150 17.38 -4.43 -5.56
CA GLU A 150 18.65 -4.97 -5.06
C GLU A 150 19.81 -4.66 -6.02
N ARG A 151 19.62 -4.91 -7.33
CA ARG A 151 20.64 -4.64 -8.35
C ARG A 151 21.03 -3.16 -8.43
N GLU A 152 20.06 -2.26 -8.31
CA GLU A 152 20.28 -0.80 -8.39
C GLU A 152 20.62 -0.15 -7.03
N ASN A 153 20.69 -0.97 -5.97
CA ASN A 153 20.95 -0.54 -4.58
C ASN A 153 19.96 0.52 -4.08
N LEU A 154 18.65 0.24 -4.24
CA LEU A 154 17.54 1.05 -3.73
C LEU A 154 17.08 0.55 -2.35
N ASP A 155 16.66 1.45 -1.47
CA ASP A 155 15.99 1.08 -0.21
C ASP A 155 14.55 0.62 -0.52
N ALA A 156 14.36 -0.68 -0.73
CA ALA A 156 13.06 -1.28 -0.96
C ALA A 156 12.73 -2.35 0.08
N THR A 157 11.49 -2.32 0.57
CA THR A 157 10.95 -3.36 1.45
C THR A 157 9.58 -3.82 0.98
N VAL A 158 9.27 -5.09 1.21
CA VAL A 158 7.96 -5.69 0.89
C VAL A 158 7.37 -6.33 2.14
N LEU A 159 6.10 -6.02 2.41
CA LEU A 159 5.25 -6.71 3.35
C LEU A 159 4.28 -7.60 2.57
N VAL A 160 4.52 -8.91 2.63
CA VAL A 160 3.59 -9.92 2.11
C VAL A 160 2.65 -10.33 3.23
N VAL A 161 1.35 -10.37 2.98
CA VAL A 161 0.34 -10.77 3.98
C VAL A 161 -0.63 -11.82 3.46
N LYS A 162 -1.12 -12.67 4.36
CA LYS A 162 -2.18 -13.64 4.06
C LYS A 162 -3.56 -13.00 4.02
N ASP A 163 -4.52 -13.69 3.43
CA ASP A 163 -5.94 -13.29 3.38
C ASP A 163 -6.17 -11.87 2.85
N LEU A 164 -5.36 -11.45 1.87
CA LEU A 164 -5.51 -10.19 1.15
C LEU A 164 -5.59 -10.49 -0.35
N THR A 165 -6.77 -10.24 -0.93
CA THR A 165 -6.97 -10.36 -2.37
C THR A 165 -6.54 -9.08 -3.07
N HIS A 166 -6.33 -9.15 -4.39
CA HIS A 166 -6.03 -7.96 -5.19
C HIS A 166 -7.15 -6.90 -5.09
N GLN A 167 -8.42 -7.34 -5.07
CA GLN A 167 -9.57 -6.45 -4.98
C GLN A 167 -9.68 -5.78 -3.60
N ASP A 168 -9.21 -6.45 -2.55
CA ASP A 168 -9.25 -5.95 -1.18
C ASP A 168 -8.01 -5.12 -0.79
N ILE A 169 -7.05 -4.92 -1.70
CA ILE A 169 -5.79 -4.20 -1.42
C ILE A 169 -6.04 -2.85 -0.75
N GLY A 170 -7.06 -2.11 -1.18
CA GLY A 170 -7.41 -0.80 -0.63
C GLY A 170 -7.76 -0.81 0.86
N ARG A 171 -8.36 -1.91 1.36
CA ARG A 171 -8.74 -2.07 2.77
C ARG A 171 -7.51 -2.19 3.68
N ALA A 172 -6.48 -2.89 3.20
CA ALA A 172 -5.22 -3.06 3.94
C ALA A 172 -4.22 -1.93 3.67
N PHE A 173 -4.29 -1.29 2.51
CA PHE A 173 -3.34 -0.26 2.10
C PHE A 173 -3.45 1.02 2.93
N SER A 174 -4.67 1.49 3.19
CA SER A 174 -4.88 2.70 4.00
C SER A 174 -4.25 2.60 5.41
N PRO A 175 -4.52 1.53 6.20
CA PRO A 175 -3.84 1.37 7.49
C PRO A 175 -2.32 1.15 7.33
N TYR A 176 -1.88 0.46 6.28
CA TYR A 176 -0.46 0.26 6.01
C TYR A 176 0.29 1.57 5.77
N VAL A 177 -0.28 2.49 5.00
CA VAL A 177 0.28 3.85 4.82
C VAL A 177 0.46 4.55 6.17
N GLY A 178 -0.55 4.48 7.05
CA GLY A 178 -0.45 5.05 8.40
C GLY A 178 0.66 4.44 9.25
N ASP A 179 0.92 3.14 9.10
CA ASP A 179 2.01 2.44 9.81
C ASP A 179 3.39 2.85 9.26
N VAL A 180 3.56 2.86 7.94
CA VAL A 180 4.81 3.30 7.30
C VAL A 180 5.13 4.74 7.69
N LEU A 181 4.15 5.65 7.62
CA LEU A 181 4.37 7.05 8.00
C LEU A 181 4.75 7.22 9.47
N ARG A 182 4.14 6.45 10.39
CA ARG A 182 4.47 6.48 11.83
C ARG A 182 5.81 5.84 12.16
N SER A 183 6.26 4.89 11.36
CA SER A 183 7.55 4.22 11.58
C SER A 183 8.76 5.10 11.30
N GLY A 184 8.57 6.21 10.60
CA GLY A 184 9.65 7.13 10.21
C GLY A 184 10.67 6.44 9.31
N ASP A 185 11.94 6.69 9.56
CA ASP A 185 13.05 6.17 8.76
C ASP A 185 13.68 4.88 9.30
N ASP A 186 13.08 4.29 10.35
CA ASP A 186 13.57 3.04 10.95
C ASP A 186 13.05 1.79 10.19
N PRO A 187 13.93 1.07 9.47
CA PRO A 187 13.53 -0.10 8.69
C PRO A 187 13.05 -1.28 9.57
N ALA A 188 13.55 -1.39 10.80
CA ALA A 188 13.12 -2.43 11.74
C ALA A 188 11.69 -2.16 12.23
N ARG A 189 11.34 -0.88 12.45
CA ARG A 189 9.95 -0.48 12.77
C ARG A 189 9.00 -0.72 11.61
N ARG A 190 9.39 -0.38 10.38
CA ARG A 190 8.59 -0.65 9.16
C ARG A 190 8.23 -2.14 9.04
N ARG A 191 9.17 -3.03 9.35
CA ARG A 191 8.98 -4.50 9.37
C ARG A 191 8.19 -5.01 10.58
N SER A 192 7.99 -4.19 11.61
CA SER A 192 7.33 -4.59 12.86
C SER A 192 5.85 -4.25 12.90
N LEU A 193 5.35 -3.35 12.06
CA LEU A 193 3.94 -2.97 12.03
C LEU A 193 3.18 -3.80 10.99
N ILE A 194 1.94 -4.16 11.33
CA ILE A 194 1.04 -4.87 10.41
C ILE A 194 -0.25 -4.08 10.26
N PRO A 195 -0.79 -3.97 9.04
CA PRO A 195 -2.04 -3.27 8.84
C PRO A 195 -3.18 -4.02 9.53
N TYR A 196 -4.12 -3.25 10.06
CA TYR A 196 -5.37 -3.76 10.60
C TYR A 196 -6.52 -2.79 10.30
N GLN A 197 -7.73 -3.34 10.26
CA GLN A 197 -8.98 -2.58 10.17
C GLN A 197 -9.81 -2.90 11.40
N PHE A 198 -10.18 -1.86 12.14
CA PHE A 198 -11.01 -1.98 13.35
C PHE A 198 -12.16 -0.98 13.29
N GLU A 199 -13.38 -1.50 13.28
CA GLU A 199 -14.59 -0.72 13.02
C GLU A 199 -15.86 -1.37 13.60
N TRP A 200 -16.90 -0.55 13.76
CA TRP A 200 -18.26 -0.99 14.03
C TRP A 200 -18.86 -1.68 12.82
N ARG A 201 -19.60 -2.78 13.04
CA ARG A 201 -20.29 -3.49 11.96
C ARG A 201 -21.59 -2.79 11.61
N ASN A 202 -21.74 -2.42 10.34
CA ASN A 202 -23.02 -1.92 9.84
C ASN A 202 -23.96 -3.10 9.53
N GLY A 203 -25.21 -3.01 9.99
CA GLY A 203 -26.23 -4.03 9.76
C GLY A 203 -26.16 -5.26 10.69
N ALA A 204 -25.35 -5.22 11.74
CA ALA A 204 -25.46 -6.20 12.83
C ALA A 204 -26.69 -5.87 13.71
N ALA A 205 -27.31 -6.90 14.29
CA ALA A 205 -28.48 -6.72 15.15
C ALA A 205 -28.17 -6.05 16.51
N GLY A 206 -26.89 -5.96 16.88
CA GLY A 206 -26.41 -5.35 18.11
C GLY A 206 -25.13 -4.54 17.91
N ASN A 207 -24.56 -4.07 19.02
CA ASN A 207 -23.35 -3.26 19.05
C ASN A 207 -22.10 -4.12 18.80
N GLU A 208 -21.92 -4.57 17.57
CA GLU A 208 -20.82 -5.45 17.19
C GLU A 208 -19.66 -4.69 16.55
N VAL A 209 -18.43 -5.00 16.95
CA VAL A 209 -17.20 -4.56 16.27
C VAL A 209 -16.48 -5.72 15.59
N GLN A 210 -15.73 -5.37 14.56
CA GLN A 210 -14.89 -6.31 13.82
C GLN A 210 -13.45 -5.79 13.70
N LEU A 211 -12.50 -6.71 13.84
CA LEU A 211 -11.08 -6.49 13.65
C LEU A 211 -10.54 -7.47 12.60
N LYS A 212 -10.05 -6.93 11.49
CA LYS A 212 -9.22 -7.68 10.53
C LYS A 212 -7.76 -7.30 10.75
N VAL A 213 -6.88 -8.30 10.86
CA VAL A 213 -5.43 -8.09 10.94
C VAL A 213 -4.76 -8.82 9.79
N TRP A 214 -3.99 -8.11 8.97
CA TRP A 214 -3.24 -8.71 7.87
C TRP A 214 -1.82 -9.02 8.33
N VAL A 215 -1.49 -10.30 8.46
CA VAL A 215 -0.22 -10.78 8.99
C VAL A 215 0.62 -11.48 7.92
N PRO A 216 1.95 -11.51 8.08
CA PRO A 216 2.81 -12.30 7.20
C PRO A 216 2.46 -13.80 7.18
N PRO A 217 2.77 -14.50 6.08
CA PRO A 217 2.79 -15.96 6.06
C PRO A 217 3.72 -16.49 7.15
N GLY A 218 3.32 -17.56 7.84
CA GLY A 218 4.09 -18.10 8.97
C GLY A 218 3.94 -17.30 10.27
N GLU A 219 3.08 -16.28 10.34
CA GLU A 219 2.67 -15.65 11.59
C GLU A 219 1.22 -15.99 11.96
N VAL A 220 1.00 -16.13 13.27
CA VAL A 220 -0.33 -16.28 13.88
C VAL A 220 -0.62 -15.08 14.76
N VAL A 221 -1.89 -14.71 14.84
CA VAL A 221 -2.37 -13.56 15.59
C VAL A 221 -3.53 -13.96 16.50
N SER A 222 -3.61 -13.30 17.65
CA SER A 222 -4.77 -13.30 18.53
C SER A 222 -5.12 -11.87 18.92
N ALA A 223 -6.38 -11.65 19.31
CA ALA A 223 -6.87 -10.36 19.77
C ALA A 223 -7.71 -10.53 21.04
N VAL A 224 -7.54 -9.59 21.97
CA VAL A 224 -8.40 -9.46 23.16
C VAL A 224 -9.06 -8.09 23.10
N PHE A 225 -10.37 -8.05 22.90
CA PHE A 225 -11.14 -6.82 22.96
C PHE A 225 -11.35 -6.39 24.41
N LYS A 226 -11.33 -5.10 24.65
CA LYS A 226 -11.40 -4.50 25.98
C LYS A 226 -12.28 -3.24 25.96
N THR A 227 -12.95 -3.02 27.07
CA THR A 227 -13.55 -1.75 27.46
C THR A 227 -12.95 -1.32 28.80
N GLU A 228 -13.38 -0.17 29.32
CA GLU A 228 -13.02 0.25 30.69
C GLU A 228 -13.47 -0.76 31.76
N GLN A 229 -14.47 -1.59 31.45
CA GLN A 229 -15.01 -2.59 32.37
C GLN A 229 -14.29 -3.95 32.30
N GLY A 230 -13.36 -4.13 31.35
CA GLY A 230 -12.54 -5.33 31.22
C GLY A 230 -12.58 -5.96 29.83
N ALA A 231 -12.17 -7.23 29.75
CA ALA A 231 -12.07 -7.96 28.50
C ALA A 231 -13.45 -8.47 28.03
N LEU A 232 -13.69 -8.42 26.73
CA LEU A 232 -14.91 -8.91 26.09
C LEU A 232 -14.70 -10.31 25.49
N PRO A 233 -15.74 -11.17 25.50
CA PRO A 233 -15.66 -12.48 24.86
C PRO A 233 -15.61 -12.36 23.34
N LEU A 234 -14.83 -13.24 22.70
CA LEU A 234 -14.80 -13.33 21.23
C LEU A 234 -16.01 -14.10 20.71
N MET A 235 -16.58 -13.62 19.61
CA MET A 235 -17.55 -14.37 18.82
C MET A 235 -16.81 -15.38 17.92
N SER A 236 -17.51 -16.43 17.50
CA SER A 236 -16.95 -17.41 16.56
C SER A 236 -16.56 -16.73 15.24
N SER A 237 -15.37 -17.06 14.75
CA SER A 237 -14.84 -16.59 13.48
C SER A 237 -14.38 -17.77 12.64
N HIS A 238 -14.59 -17.65 11.33
CA HIS A 238 -14.19 -18.67 10.36
C HIS A 238 -12.76 -18.47 9.87
N THR A 239 -12.08 -17.37 10.24
CA THR A 239 -10.72 -17.09 9.79
C THR A 239 -9.82 -16.67 10.95
N PRO A 240 -8.54 -17.08 10.97
CA PRO A 240 -7.61 -16.82 12.08
C PRO A 240 -7.10 -15.37 12.12
N THR A 241 -7.54 -14.52 11.18
CA THR A 241 -7.13 -13.12 11.03
C THR A 241 -8.28 -12.14 11.23
N TYR A 242 -9.47 -12.65 11.55
CA TYR A 242 -10.68 -11.87 11.72
C TYR A 242 -11.30 -12.16 13.08
N PHE A 243 -11.55 -11.11 13.84
CA PHE A 243 -12.05 -11.18 15.21
C PHE A 243 -13.29 -10.31 15.34
N ARG A 244 -14.24 -10.76 16.16
CA ARG A 244 -15.50 -10.06 16.39
C ARG A 244 -15.88 -10.15 17.86
N THR A 245 -16.55 -9.12 18.36
CA THR A 245 -17.13 -9.11 19.70
C THR A 245 -18.35 -8.19 19.72
N GLU A 246 -19.22 -8.44 20.68
CA GLU A 246 -20.32 -7.54 21.04
C GLU A 246 -19.86 -6.61 22.16
N VAL A 247 -20.14 -5.33 21.99
CA VAL A 247 -19.75 -4.26 22.89
C VAL A 247 -20.99 -3.76 23.61
N PRO A 248 -21.00 -3.69 24.94
CA PRO A 248 -22.15 -3.14 25.65
C PRO A 248 -22.39 -1.67 25.30
N ASP A 249 -23.64 -1.25 25.38
CA ASP A 249 -24.06 0.11 25.04
C ASP A 249 -23.28 1.18 25.82
N GLY A 250 -22.96 2.28 25.13
CA GLY A 250 -22.27 3.42 25.73
C GLY A 250 -20.79 3.20 26.02
N GLN A 251 -20.20 2.05 25.65
CA GLN A 251 -18.79 1.77 25.92
C GLN A 251 -17.89 2.03 24.73
N SER A 252 -16.72 2.61 25.01
CA SER A 252 -15.60 2.61 24.08
C SER A 252 -14.92 1.24 24.06
N VAL A 253 -14.33 0.88 22.93
CA VAL A 253 -13.69 -0.43 22.76
C VAL A 253 -12.37 -0.32 22.02
N TRP A 254 -11.39 -1.13 22.43
CA TRP A 254 -10.14 -1.35 21.71
C TRP A 254 -9.75 -2.82 21.77
N ALA A 255 -8.72 -3.21 21.02
CA ALA A 255 -8.19 -4.57 21.06
C ALA A 255 -6.68 -4.54 21.31
N THR A 256 -6.21 -5.43 22.18
CA THR A 256 -4.80 -5.79 22.27
C THR A 256 -4.53 -6.95 21.33
N VAL A 257 -3.68 -6.72 20.33
CA VAL A 257 -3.33 -7.70 19.30
C VAL A 257 -1.95 -8.27 19.61
N THR A 258 -1.87 -9.60 19.69
CA THR A 258 -0.61 -10.32 19.91
C THR A 258 -0.29 -11.16 18.68
N ARG A 259 0.93 -11.07 18.19
CA ARG A 259 1.44 -11.88 17.09
C ARG A 259 2.70 -12.65 17.49
N ARG A 260 2.91 -13.78 16.84
CA ARG A 260 4.09 -14.64 16.98
C ARG A 260 4.30 -15.47 15.72
N ALA A 261 5.50 -15.99 15.52
CA ALA A 261 5.74 -16.97 14.48
C ALA A 261 4.96 -18.27 14.77
N SER A 262 4.50 -18.92 13.71
CA SER A 262 3.70 -20.15 13.79
C SER A 262 4.50 -21.35 14.32
N ASP A 263 5.82 -21.35 14.09
CA ASP A 263 6.75 -22.37 14.59
C ASP A 263 7.19 -22.11 16.04
N GLY A 264 6.70 -21.05 16.67
CA GLY A 264 7.08 -20.64 18.02
C GLY A 264 8.44 -19.97 18.12
N SER A 265 9.11 -19.70 16.99
CA SER A 265 10.36 -18.95 16.95
C SER A 265 10.11 -17.45 17.20
N GLY A 266 11.13 -16.78 17.76
CA GLY A 266 11.06 -15.34 18.02
C GLY A 266 10.21 -14.95 19.23
N GLY A 267 10.19 -13.65 19.53
CA GLY A 267 9.44 -13.08 20.65
C GLY A 267 7.99 -12.75 20.30
N LEU A 268 7.14 -12.69 21.32
CA LEU A 268 5.79 -12.14 21.22
C LEU A 268 5.87 -10.64 20.91
N ARG A 269 5.07 -10.18 19.95
CA ARG A 269 4.91 -8.75 19.67
C ARG A 269 3.45 -8.38 19.89
N THR A 270 3.24 -7.30 20.64
CA THR A 270 1.89 -6.85 21.02
C THR A 270 1.73 -5.37 20.69
N PHE A 271 0.54 -5.00 20.24
CA PHE A 271 0.15 -3.61 20.07
C PHE A 271 -1.34 -3.43 20.37
N ASP A 272 -1.73 -2.23 20.77
CA ASP A 272 -3.13 -1.87 20.92
C ASP A 272 -3.65 -1.19 19.65
N THR A 273 -4.90 -1.50 19.30
CA THR A 273 -5.61 -0.79 18.23
C THR A 273 -5.99 0.62 18.70
N ARG A 274 -6.44 1.45 17.76
CA ARG A 274 -7.18 2.67 18.12
C ARG A 274 -8.40 2.31 18.98
N ILE A 275 -8.78 3.23 19.86
CA ILE A 275 -10.05 3.19 20.58
C ILE A 275 -11.15 3.63 19.62
N LEU A 276 -12.21 2.82 19.53
CA LEU A 276 -13.47 3.24 18.94
C LEU A 276 -14.33 3.84 20.04
N ALA A 277 -14.79 5.07 19.81
CA ALA A 277 -15.79 5.70 20.67
C ALA A 277 -17.08 4.87 20.67
N PRO A 278 -17.95 5.06 21.68
CA PRO A 278 -19.24 4.40 21.73
C PRO A 278 -20.01 4.68 20.43
N ARG A 279 -20.77 3.70 19.97
CA ARG A 279 -21.65 3.90 18.83
C ARG A 279 -22.82 4.78 19.28
N ASP A 280 -22.97 5.94 18.65
CA ASP A 280 -24.20 6.71 18.76
C ASP A 280 -25.30 5.91 18.05
N ASN A 281 -26.32 5.49 18.81
CA ASN A 281 -27.50 4.80 18.28
C ASN A 281 -28.39 5.75 17.48
#